data_AF-A0A1S4BLE6-F1
#
_entry.id   AF-A0A1S4BLE6-F1
#
_cell.length_a   1.000
_cell.length_b   1.000
_cell.length_c   1.000
_cell.angle_alpha   90.00
_cell.angle_beta   90.00
_cell.angle_gamma   90.00
#
_symmetry.space_group_name_H-M   'P 1'
#
loop_
_entity.id
_entity.type
_entity.pdbx_description
1 polymer ?
#
loop_
_entity_poly.entity_id
_entity_poly.type
_entity_poly.pdbx_seq_one_letter_code
_entity_poly.pdbx_strand_id
1 'polypeptide(L)'
;MESGEAKRRCKALKHRISTLSTTTQSSWKTTLLRLINSELSFLNRVNNSPLKLSTNIGYLESVVHILQHPLITSVSRVCKPISISSIVPQQSIYVDIICSFNGNPVWFIVSDRNPKYISWQDSEKTKNNKGLRNRISQLLFAASESCVTVRPCSIILFFSNGLQSCILEKLKDEFGATTDLGFVFSDFDCEFVDELEDGDWVTVLGRSFEKACVLEIKIGSFSSSNKDGQTLTDQSGNLEKVHIKDVSYDVNLGGSFIALVSALRSWSSFDVEEAELVNFDTTTLVAVVSGISNGGIDRILATPESELRNRFKGNYEFMIGQVNSEMENPIHKELMPVILQKRGIVCESVCSEFQELVSMCGGPNEKSRAKHFLKHLR
;
A
#
# COMPACT_ATOMS: atom_id res chain seq x y z
N MET A 1 -31.05 20.80 -22.28
CA MET A 1 -30.46 21.39 -21.06
C MET A 1 -29.25 20.58 -20.60
N GLU A 2 -29.36 19.26 -20.47
CA GLU A 2 -28.29 18.36 -19.99
C GLU A 2 -26.94 18.45 -20.76
N SER A 3 -26.97 18.56 -22.10
CA SER A 3 -25.72 18.59 -22.90
C SER A 3 -24.88 19.87 -22.67
N GLY A 4 -25.52 21.03 -22.48
CA GLY A 4 -24.81 22.30 -22.23
C GLY A 4 -24.14 22.33 -20.86
N GLU A 5 -24.79 21.74 -19.85
CA GLU A 5 -24.22 21.58 -18.52
C GLU A 5 -23.07 20.56 -18.50
N ALA A 6 -23.24 19.41 -19.16
CA ALA A 6 -22.17 18.41 -19.28
C ALA A 6 -20.90 18.99 -19.95
N LYS A 7 -21.07 19.86 -20.96
CA LYS A 7 -19.93 20.56 -21.59
C LYS A 7 -19.21 21.50 -20.63
N ARG A 8 -19.96 22.29 -19.83
CA ARG A 8 -19.38 23.17 -18.81
C ARG A 8 -18.62 22.36 -17.77
N ARG A 9 -19.20 21.26 -17.27
CA ARG A 9 -18.54 20.33 -16.35
C ARG A 9 -17.24 19.75 -16.92
N CYS A 10 -17.23 19.33 -18.19
CA CYS A 10 -16.00 18.87 -18.86
C CYS A 10 -14.90 19.96 -18.90
N LYS A 11 -15.28 21.22 -19.22
CA LYS A 11 -14.33 22.35 -19.26
C LYS A 11 -13.77 22.65 -17.86
N ALA A 12 -14.62 22.69 -16.84
CA ALA A 12 -14.23 22.90 -15.44
C ALA A 12 -13.29 21.79 -14.95
N LEU A 13 -13.62 20.53 -15.23
CA LEU A 13 -12.80 19.39 -14.85
C LEU A 13 -11.40 19.43 -15.52
N LYS A 14 -11.35 19.86 -16.78
CA LYS A 14 -10.08 20.06 -17.51
C LYS A 14 -9.20 21.12 -16.83
N HIS A 15 -9.79 22.26 -16.44
CA HIS A 15 -9.07 23.32 -15.73
C HIS A 15 -8.51 22.83 -14.38
N ARG A 16 -9.29 22.07 -13.61
CA ARG A 16 -8.84 21.50 -12.33
C ARG A 16 -7.62 20.60 -12.48
N ILE A 17 -7.61 19.72 -13.49
CA ILE A 17 -6.47 18.83 -13.74
C ILE A 17 -5.20 19.63 -14.09
N SER A 18 -5.34 20.77 -14.78
CA SER A 18 -4.20 21.64 -15.07
C SER A 18 -3.68 22.39 -13.84
N THR A 19 -4.53 22.74 -12.87
CA THR A 19 -4.11 23.47 -11.66
C THR A 19 -3.55 22.57 -10.55
N LEU A 20 -3.80 21.26 -10.59
CA LEU A 20 -3.19 20.28 -9.69
C LEU A 20 -1.65 20.40 -9.74
N SER A 21 -1.02 20.87 -8.66
CA SER A 21 0.43 21.01 -8.57
C SER A 21 1.11 19.63 -8.58
N THR A 22 1.70 19.23 -9.71
CA THR A 22 2.69 18.14 -9.74
C THR A 22 3.93 18.69 -10.41
N THR A 23 5.07 18.60 -9.74
CA THR A 23 6.40 19.09 -10.17
C THR A 23 6.91 18.41 -11.45
N THR A 24 6.16 17.46 -12.01
CA THR A 24 6.44 16.76 -13.26
C THR A 24 5.14 16.43 -13.99
N GLN A 25 5.18 16.43 -15.32
CA GLN A 25 4.06 16.06 -16.19
C GLN A 25 3.73 14.57 -16.00
N SER A 26 2.80 14.25 -15.11
CA SER A 26 2.46 12.87 -14.78
C SER A 26 1.64 12.21 -15.88
N SER A 27 2.00 10.97 -16.26
CA SER A 27 1.38 10.23 -17.36
C SER A 27 -0.14 10.01 -17.19
N TRP A 28 -0.63 10.01 -15.95
CA TRP A 28 -2.04 9.89 -15.62
C TRP A 28 -2.85 11.14 -15.99
N LYS A 29 -2.28 12.34 -15.83
CA LYS A 29 -2.95 13.60 -16.22
C LYS A 29 -3.23 13.63 -17.72
N THR A 30 -2.25 13.25 -18.53
CA THR A 30 -2.41 13.14 -19.98
C THR A 30 -3.52 12.15 -20.35
N THR A 31 -3.61 11.03 -19.62
CA THR A 31 -4.66 10.02 -19.84
C THR A 31 -6.05 10.59 -19.53
N LEU A 32 -6.24 11.28 -18.40
CA LEU A 32 -7.52 11.89 -18.04
C LEU A 32 -7.92 13.03 -18.98
N LEU A 33 -6.98 13.92 -19.32
CA LEU A 33 -7.22 15.00 -20.27
C LEU A 33 -7.70 14.46 -21.63
N ARG A 34 -7.11 13.35 -22.10
CA ARG A 34 -7.56 12.67 -23.32
C ARG A 34 -8.99 12.15 -23.21
N LEU A 35 -9.36 11.52 -22.08
CA LEU A 35 -10.72 11.02 -21.85
C LEU A 35 -11.74 12.17 -21.79
N ILE A 36 -11.42 13.26 -21.08
CA ILE A 36 -12.28 14.45 -20.99
C ILE A 36 -12.45 15.13 -22.35
N ASN A 37 -11.38 15.29 -23.13
CA ASN A 37 -11.47 15.84 -24.47
C ASN A 37 -12.30 14.93 -25.41
N SER A 38 -12.21 13.61 -25.25
CA SER A 38 -13.03 12.66 -26.02
C SER A 38 -14.52 12.80 -25.67
N GLU A 39 -14.84 12.94 -24.37
CA GLU A 39 -16.20 13.19 -23.91
C GLU A 39 -16.72 14.54 -24.43
N LEU A 40 -15.92 15.61 -24.33
CA LEU A 40 -16.29 16.92 -24.85
C LEU A 40 -16.53 16.88 -26.37
N SER A 41 -15.71 16.13 -27.11
CA SER A 41 -15.89 15.92 -28.55
C SER A 41 -17.16 15.12 -28.87
N PHE A 42 -17.54 14.17 -28.02
CA PHE A 42 -18.82 13.48 -28.13
C PHE A 42 -19.99 14.45 -27.87
N LEU A 43 -19.96 15.21 -26.78
CA LEU A 43 -20.99 16.20 -26.43
C LEU A 43 -21.16 17.27 -27.51
N ASN A 44 -20.08 17.68 -28.16
CA ASN A 44 -20.11 18.64 -29.27
C ASN A 44 -20.76 18.05 -30.54
N ARG A 45 -20.62 16.74 -30.78
CA ARG A 45 -21.25 16.04 -31.90
C ARG A 45 -22.73 15.78 -31.68
N VAL A 46 -23.16 15.54 -30.43
CA VAL A 46 -24.56 15.20 -30.09
C VAL A 46 -25.45 16.45 -29.92
N ASN A 47 -25.09 17.57 -30.56
CA ASN A 47 -25.93 18.77 -30.54
C ASN A 47 -27.34 18.43 -31.08
N ASN A 48 -28.35 18.57 -30.21
CA ASN A 48 -29.80 18.54 -30.52
C ASN A 48 -30.51 17.18 -30.58
N SER A 49 -29.96 16.11 -30.01
CA SER A 49 -30.70 14.85 -29.84
C SER A 49 -31.64 14.90 -28.61
N PRO A 50 -32.94 14.56 -28.73
CA PRO A 50 -33.88 14.47 -27.60
C PRO A 50 -33.72 13.19 -26.76
N LEU A 51 -32.80 12.28 -27.13
CA LEU A 51 -32.53 11.05 -26.38
C LEU A 51 -31.70 11.33 -25.12
N LYS A 52 -31.98 10.60 -24.04
CA LYS A 52 -31.20 10.65 -22.78
C LYS A 52 -29.73 10.42 -23.09
N LEU A 53 -28.92 11.42 -22.79
CA LEU A 53 -27.50 11.42 -23.09
C LEU A 53 -26.77 10.54 -22.06
N SER A 54 -26.12 9.47 -22.51
CA SER A 54 -25.21 8.72 -21.65
C SER A 54 -23.89 9.46 -21.61
N THR A 55 -23.61 10.16 -20.51
CA THR A 55 -22.36 10.90 -20.33
C THR A 55 -21.46 10.20 -19.32
N ASN A 56 -20.16 10.18 -19.58
CA ASN A 56 -19.15 9.65 -18.65
C ASN A 56 -18.60 10.73 -17.70
N ILE A 57 -19.10 11.97 -17.78
CA ILE A 57 -18.58 13.10 -17.01
C ILE A 57 -18.58 12.82 -15.51
N GLY A 58 -19.65 12.22 -14.98
CA GLY A 58 -19.74 11.92 -13.57
C GLY A 58 -18.71 10.88 -13.10
N TYR A 59 -18.43 9.87 -13.92
CA TYR A 59 -17.34 8.92 -13.67
C TYR A 59 -15.98 9.61 -13.66
N LEU A 60 -15.72 10.51 -14.63
CA LEU A 60 -14.45 11.23 -14.70
C LEU A 60 -14.25 12.18 -13.52
N GLU A 61 -15.31 12.85 -13.06
CA GLU A 61 -15.30 13.66 -11.84
C GLU A 61 -14.99 12.82 -10.61
N SER A 62 -15.57 11.62 -10.51
CA SER A 62 -15.31 10.70 -9.40
C SER A 62 -13.84 10.29 -9.35
N VAL A 63 -13.24 9.98 -10.51
CA VAL A 63 -11.81 9.64 -10.61
C VAL A 63 -10.92 10.82 -10.18
N VAL A 64 -11.23 12.05 -10.63
CA VAL A 64 -10.46 13.24 -10.23
C VAL A 64 -10.61 13.54 -8.74
N HIS A 65 -11.83 13.41 -8.20
CA HIS A 65 -12.10 13.58 -6.78
C HIS A 65 -11.24 12.64 -5.93
N ILE A 66 -11.19 11.35 -6.29
CA ILE A 66 -10.32 10.38 -5.63
C ILE A 66 -8.86 10.84 -5.70
N LEU A 67 -8.34 11.16 -6.89
CA LEU A 67 -6.94 11.57 -7.11
C LEU A 67 -6.52 12.85 -6.38
N GLN A 68 -7.47 13.69 -5.96
CA GLN A 68 -7.20 14.90 -5.17
C GLN A 68 -7.10 14.62 -3.67
N HIS A 69 -7.42 13.41 -3.23
CA HIS A 69 -7.36 13.05 -1.83
C HIS A 69 -5.91 13.16 -1.30
N PRO A 70 -5.65 13.83 -0.16
CA PRO A 70 -4.28 14.08 0.32
C PRO A 70 -3.46 12.81 0.59
N LEU A 71 -4.14 11.72 0.94
CA LEU A 71 -3.48 10.43 1.18
C LEU A 71 -3.12 9.68 -0.11
N ILE A 72 -3.54 10.15 -1.29
CA ILE A 72 -3.15 9.55 -2.56
C ILE A 72 -1.79 10.06 -2.99
N THR A 73 -0.86 9.12 -3.15
CA THR A 73 0.48 9.33 -3.63
C THR A 73 0.81 8.31 -4.73
N SER A 74 1.93 8.50 -5.44
CA SER A 74 2.49 7.49 -6.36
C SER A 74 1.50 6.91 -7.40
N VAL A 75 0.70 7.76 -8.03
CA VAL A 75 -0.27 7.35 -9.06
C VAL A 75 0.46 6.80 -10.29
N SER A 76 0.39 5.48 -10.47
CA SER A 76 1.09 4.75 -11.53
C SER A 76 0.26 4.64 -12.81
N ARG A 77 -1.04 4.33 -12.68
CA ARG A 77 -1.95 4.14 -13.81
C ARG A 77 -3.34 4.68 -13.49
N VAL A 78 -4.01 5.21 -14.51
CA VAL A 78 -5.40 5.66 -14.45
C VAL A 78 -6.12 5.20 -15.71
N CYS A 79 -7.30 4.59 -15.55
CA CYS A 79 -8.20 4.17 -16.62
C CYS A 79 -7.52 3.26 -17.66
N LYS A 80 -6.75 2.26 -17.20
CA LYS A 80 -5.98 1.35 -18.07
C LYS A 80 -6.16 -0.12 -17.67
N PRO A 81 -6.21 -1.05 -18.66
CA PRO A 81 -6.21 -2.47 -18.37
C PRO A 81 -4.86 -2.94 -17.80
N ILE A 82 -4.92 -3.96 -16.94
CA ILE A 82 -3.79 -4.70 -16.39
C ILE A 82 -3.84 -6.12 -16.95
N SER A 83 -2.69 -6.63 -17.41
CA SER A 83 -2.55 -8.02 -17.83
C SER A 83 -2.33 -8.91 -16.60
N ILE A 84 -3.15 -9.94 -16.45
CA ILE A 84 -3.16 -10.82 -15.26
C ILE A 84 -2.10 -11.93 -15.36
N SER A 85 -1.65 -12.29 -16.57
CA SER A 85 -0.67 -13.36 -16.77
C SER A 85 0.15 -13.15 -18.05
N SER A 86 1.43 -13.51 -17.99
CA SER A 86 2.34 -13.59 -19.15
C SER A 86 2.07 -14.80 -20.05
N ILE A 87 1.27 -15.76 -19.57
CA ILE A 87 1.09 -17.09 -20.19
C ILE A 87 -0.13 -17.12 -21.12
N VAL A 88 -1.16 -16.30 -20.84
CA VAL A 88 -2.35 -16.16 -21.69
C VAL A 88 -2.66 -14.68 -21.95
N PRO A 89 -2.28 -14.12 -23.11
CA PRO A 89 -2.33 -12.67 -23.39
C PRO A 89 -3.75 -12.06 -23.52
N GLN A 90 -4.81 -12.86 -23.37
CA GLN A 90 -6.19 -12.42 -23.60
C GLN A 90 -6.97 -12.03 -22.33
N GLN A 91 -6.43 -12.28 -21.14
CA GLN A 91 -7.13 -11.97 -19.89
C GLN A 91 -6.56 -10.69 -19.26
N SER A 92 -7.16 -9.56 -19.65
CA SER A 92 -6.89 -8.25 -19.06
C SER A 92 -8.06 -7.80 -18.21
N ILE A 93 -7.76 -7.15 -17.09
CA ILE A 93 -8.77 -6.56 -16.21
C ILE A 93 -8.63 -5.05 -16.18
N TYR A 94 -9.77 -4.37 -16.16
CA TYR A 94 -9.77 -2.92 -16.10
C TYR A 94 -9.74 -2.45 -14.65
N VAL A 95 -8.75 -1.61 -14.34
CA VAL A 95 -8.61 -0.93 -13.05
C VAL A 95 -8.61 0.57 -13.29
N ASP A 96 -9.38 1.29 -12.48
CA ASP A 96 -9.65 2.71 -12.73
C ASP A 96 -8.50 3.58 -12.20
N ILE A 97 -7.93 3.26 -11.03
CA ILE A 97 -6.73 3.94 -10.50
C ILE A 97 -5.82 2.92 -9.81
N ILE A 98 -4.52 2.99 -10.08
CA ILE A 98 -3.47 2.31 -9.33
C ILE A 98 -2.59 3.38 -8.69
N CYS A 99 -2.56 3.43 -7.38
CA CYS A 99 -1.81 4.41 -6.61
C CYS A 99 -1.38 3.85 -5.26
N SER A 100 -0.62 4.63 -4.51
CA SER A 100 -0.48 4.44 -3.07
C SER A 100 -1.55 5.28 -2.38
N PHE A 101 -2.29 4.69 -1.45
CA PHE A 101 -3.23 5.37 -0.58
C PHE A 101 -2.77 5.17 0.86
N ASN A 102 -2.50 6.28 1.56
CA ASN A 102 -1.91 6.27 2.91
C ASN A 102 -0.61 5.44 2.99
N GLY A 103 0.21 5.50 1.95
CA GLY A 103 1.45 4.72 1.82
C GLY A 103 1.28 3.30 1.27
N ASN A 104 0.04 2.80 1.17
CA ASN A 104 -0.23 1.41 0.81
C ASN A 104 -0.66 1.27 -0.66
N PRO A 105 -0.18 0.28 -1.42
CA PRO A 105 -0.56 0.12 -2.82
C PRO A 105 -2.03 -0.33 -2.93
N VAL A 106 -2.87 0.43 -3.60
CA VAL A 106 -4.31 0.13 -3.72
C VAL A 106 -4.78 0.21 -5.17
N TRP A 107 -5.83 -0.55 -5.45
CA TRP A 107 -6.57 -0.43 -6.71
C TRP A 107 -7.93 0.19 -6.43
N PHE A 108 -8.24 1.31 -7.07
CA PHE A 108 -9.59 1.86 -7.06
C PHE A 108 -10.40 1.32 -8.23
N ILE A 109 -11.65 0.98 -7.92
CA ILE A 109 -12.69 0.67 -8.89
C ILE A 109 -13.84 1.64 -8.67
N VAL A 110 -14.12 2.46 -9.66
CA VAL A 110 -15.01 3.60 -9.59
C VAL A 110 -16.27 3.31 -10.38
N SER A 111 -17.43 3.55 -9.78
CA SER A 111 -18.72 3.40 -10.42
C SER A 111 -19.57 4.64 -10.22
N ASP A 112 -19.97 5.24 -11.34
CA ASP A 112 -20.92 6.35 -11.40
C ASP A 112 -22.35 5.90 -11.73
N ARG A 113 -22.60 4.60 -11.72
CA ARG A 113 -23.93 4.08 -12.07
C ARG A 113 -24.94 4.39 -10.99
N ASN A 114 -26.18 4.64 -11.39
CA ASN A 114 -27.28 4.65 -10.43
C ASN A 114 -27.35 3.29 -9.71
N PRO A 115 -27.47 3.25 -8.38
CA PRO A 115 -27.51 2.00 -7.61
C PRO A 115 -28.55 0.99 -8.12
N LYS A 116 -29.67 1.48 -8.69
CA LYS A 116 -30.73 0.63 -9.26
C LYS A 116 -30.29 -0.20 -10.47
N TYR A 117 -29.20 0.17 -11.14
CA TYR A 117 -28.66 -0.52 -12.31
C TYR A 117 -27.42 -1.37 -11.99
N ILE A 118 -27.08 -1.53 -10.71
CA ILE A 118 -26.01 -2.42 -10.26
C ILE A 118 -26.65 -3.76 -9.91
N SER A 119 -26.37 -4.81 -10.68
CA SER A 119 -26.84 -6.17 -10.39
C SER A 119 -25.77 -6.99 -9.68
N TRP A 120 -26.17 -7.82 -8.71
CA TRP A 120 -25.25 -8.71 -8.01
C TRP A 120 -24.78 -9.86 -8.90
N GLN A 121 -25.75 -10.58 -9.48
CA GLN A 121 -25.51 -11.73 -10.34
C GLN A 121 -25.45 -11.34 -11.82
N ASP A 122 -24.87 -12.24 -12.60
CA ASP A 122 -24.84 -12.16 -14.06
C ASP A 122 -26.28 -12.16 -14.62
N SER A 123 -26.49 -11.35 -15.65
CA SER A 123 -27.74 -11.34 -16.39
C SER A 123 -27.69 -12.41 -17.47
N GLU A 124 -28.53 -13.44 -17.36
CA GLU A 124 -28.70 -14.47 -18.40
C GLU A 124 -29.15 -13.87 -19.75
N LYS A 125 -29.78 -12.69 -19.72
CA LYS A 125 -30.33 -12.01 -20.90
C LYS A 125 -29.28 -11.29 -21.74
N THR A 126 -28.08 -11.02 -21.20
CA THR A 126 -27.06 -10.21 -21.86
C THR A 126 -25.68 -10.80 -21.61
N LYS A 127 -25.14 -11.51 -22.62
CA LYS A 127 -23.82 -12.19 -22.58
C LYS A 127 -22.63 -11.31 -22.12
N ASN A 128 -22.78 -9.98 -22.16
CA ASN A 128 -21.73 -9.02 -21.82
C ASN A 128 -21.92 -8.30 -20.48
N ASN A 129 -23.03 -8.51 -19.75
CA ASN A 129 -23.23 -7.89 -18.43
C ASN A 129 -22.92 -8.90 -17.32
N LYS A 130 -21.63 -9.01 -17.00
CA LYS A 130 -21.19 -9.67 -15.77
C LYS A 130 -21.69 -8.86 -14.57
N GLY A 131 -22.28 -9.55 -13.61
CA GLY A 131 -22.71 -8.99 -12.33
C GLY A 131 -21.53 -8.53 -11.50
N LEU A 132 -21.83 -7.68 -10.51
CA LEU A 132 -20.81 -7.11 -9.62
C LEU A 132 -19.99 -8.19 -8.93
N ARG A 133 -20.63 -9.28 -8.49
CA ARG A 133 -19.97 -10.42 -7.83
C ARG A 133 -18.84 -11.02 -8.65
N ASN A 134 -19.11 -11.31 -9.92
CA ASN A 134 -18.13 -11.90 -10.83
C ASN A 134 -17.02 -10.90 -11.18
N ARG A 135 -17.36 -9.61 -11.35
CA ARG A 135 -16.35 -8.56 -11.56
C ARG A 135 -15.38 -8.46 -10.37
N ILE A 136 -15.89 -8.47 -9.14
CA ILE A 136 -15.06 -8.43 -7.93
C ILE A 136 -14.22 -9.68 -7.79
N SER A 137 -14.80 -10.87 -8.04
CA SER A 137 -14.04 -12.13 -7.99
C SER A 137 -12.86 -12.11 -8.98
N GLN A 138 -13.08 -11.60 -10.20
CA GLN A 138 -12.01 -11.45 -11.20
C GLN A 138 -10.96 -10.41 -10.78
N LEU A 139 -11.38 -9.32 -10.13
CA LEU A 139 -10.50 -8.30 -9.59
C LEU A 139 -9.61 -8.82 -8.47
N LEU A 140 -10.18 -9.60 -7.53
CA LEU A 140 -9.45 -10.21 -6.43
C LEU A 140 -8.43 -11.23 -6.96
N PHE A 141 -8.83 -12.07 -7.91
CA PHE A 141 -7.92 -12.99 -8.58
C PHE A 141 -6.81 -12.23 -9.34
N ALA A 142 -7.15 -11.19 -10.07
CA ALA A 142 -6.16 -10.37 -10.76
C ALA A 142 -5.18 -9.71 -9.79
N ALA A 143 -5.67 -9.20 -8.66
CA ALA A 143 -4.84 -8.62 -7.62
C ALA A 143 -3.92 -9.66 -7.00
N SER A 144 -4.41 -10.88 -6.74
CA SER A 144 -3.62 -11.99 -6.18
C SER A 144 -2.55 -12.51 -7.15
N GLU A 145 -2.80 -12.52 -8.45
CA GLU A 145 -1.86 -13.04 -9.44
C GLU A 145 -0.94 -11.95 -10.04
N SER A 146 -1.20 -10.68 -9.75
CA SER A 146 -0.42 -9.58 -10.29
C SER A 146 1.03 -9.56 -9.78
N CYS A 147 1.95 -9.12 -10.65
CA CYS A 147 3.36 -8.97 -10.31
C CYS A 147 3.54 -8.03 -9.11
N VAL A 148 4.57 -8.28 -8.31
CA VAL A 148 4.88 -7.57 -7.05
C VAL A 148 4.86 -6.04 -7.20
N THR A 149 5.19 -5.50 -8.38
CA THR A 149 5.22 -4.05 -8.64
C THR A 149 3.86 -3.38 -8.78
N VAL A 150 2.78 -4.14 -9.03
CA VAL A 150 1.42 -3.62 -9.21
C VAL A 150 0.41 -4.26 -8.24
N ARG A 151 0.87 -5.20 -7.40
CA ARG A 151 0.02 -5.92 -6.44
C ARG A 151 -0.52 -4.98 -5.37
N PRO A 152 -1.85 -4.84 -5.24
CA PRO A 152 -2.43 -4.02 -4.20
C PRO A 152 -2.55 -4.79 -2.88
N CYS A 153 -2.53 -4.07 -1.76
CA CYS A 153 -2.93 -4.59 -0.45
C CYS A 153 -4.46 -4.64 -0.31
N SER A 154 -5.17 -3.74 -1.00
CA SER A 154 -6.63 -3.71 -0.99
C SER A 154 -7.22 -3.15 -2.29
N ILE A 155 -8.48 -3.51 -2.54
CA ILE A 155 -9.29 -2.95 -3.61
C ILE A 155 -10.32 -2.05 -2.98
N ILE A 156 -10.29 -0.77 -3.35
CA ILE A 156 -11.26 0.22 -2.88
C ILE A 156 -12.32 0.40 -3.97
N LEU A 157 -13.56 0.07 -3.62
CA LEU A 157 -14.73 0.28 -4.45
C LEU A 157 -15.32 1.65 -4.10
N PHE A 158 -15.41 2.54 -5.08
CA PHE A 158 -15.98 3.88 -4.93
C PHE A 158 -17.26 3.99 -5.77
N PHE A 159 -18.41 3.95 -5.13
CA PHE A 159 -19.71 4.12 -5.77
C PHE A 159 -20.22 5.53 -5.54
N SER A 160 -20.03 6.44 -6.50
CA SER A 160 -20.28 7.88 -6.32
C SER A 160 -21.75 8.25 -6.14
N ASN A 161 -22.67 7.39 -6.56
CA ASN A 161 -24.12 7.55 -6.37
C ASN A 161 -24.69 6.64 -5.28
N GLY A 162 -23.81 6.01 -4.50
CA GLY A 162 -24.16 5.09 -3.43
C GLY A 162 -24.34 3.65 -3.89
N LEU A 163 -24.85 2.82 -2.98
CA LEU A 163 -25.07 1.40 -3.21
C LEU A 163 -26.35 0.94 -2.52
N GLN A 164 -27.09 0.01 -3.12
CA GLN A 164 -28.25 -0.58 -2.46
C GLN A 164 -27.81 -1.39 -1.23
N SER A 165 -28.54 -1.28 -0.12
CA SER A 165 -28.22 -1.99 1.13
C SER A 165 -28.09 -3.49 0.93
N CYS A 166 -28.95 -4.10 0.10
CA CYS A 166 -28.86 -5.54 -0.18
C CYS A 166 -27.59 -5.97 -0.94
N ILE A 167 -26.94 -5.06 -1.67
CA ILE A 167 -25.66 -5.32 -2.34
C ILE A 167 -24.51 -5.02 -1.38
N LEU A 168 -24.64 -3.96 -0.58
CA LEU A 168 -23.69 -3.61 0.46
C LEU A 168 -23.48 -4.77 1.44
N GLU A 169 -24.55 -5.35 1.97
CA GLU A 169 -24.45 -6.49 2.89
C GLU A 169 -23.81 -7.69 2.21
N LYS A 170 -24.12 -7.97 0.94
CA LYS A 170 -23.44 -9.05 0.19
C LYS A 170 -21.95 -8.78 -0.03
N LEU A 171 -21.52 -7.54 -0.18
CA LEU A 171 -20.09 -7.20 -0.25
C LEU A 171 -19.38 -7.44 1.08
N LYS A 172 -20.04 -7.15 2.20
CA LYS A 172 -19.52 -7.46 3.54
C LYS A 172 -19.46 -8.97 3.77
N ASP A 173 -20.56 -9.67 3.50
CA ASP A 173 -20.74 -11.09 3.80
C ASP A 173 -19.88 -11.98 2.88
N GLU A 174 -19.90 -11.74 1.57
CA GLU A 174 -19.18 -12.58 0.61
C GLU A 174 -17.72 -12.13 0.44
N PHE A 175 -17.43 -10.83 0.62
CA PHE A 175 -16.13 -10.26 0.31
C PHE A 175 -15.39 -9.57 1.46
N GLY A 176 -15.92 -9.63 2.69
CA GLY A 176 -15.27 -8.98 3.84
C GLY A 176 -15.09 -7.48 3.64
N ALA A 177 -15.91 -6.85 2.78
CA ALA A 177 -15.79 -5.43 2.50
C ALA A 177 -16.07 -4.61 3.75
N THR A 178 -15.27 -3.59 4.01
CA THR A 178 -15.43 -2.70 5.18
C THR A 178 -15.74 -1.28 4.73
N THR A 179 -16.64 -0.61 5.45
CA THR A 179 -16.91 0.84 5.29
C THR A 179 -16.07 1.68 6.23
N ASP A 180 -15.45 1.06 7.24
CA ASP A 180 -14.59 1.74 8.21
C ASP A 180 -13.16 1.83 7.68
N LEU A 181 -12.97 2.83 6.83
CA LEU A 181 -11.71 3.10 6.17
C LEU A 181 -10.71 3.81 7.09
N GLY A 182 -11.13 4.29 8.27
CA GLY A 182 -10.32 5.15 9.14
C GLY A 182 -10.06 6.55 8.56
N PHE A 183 -10.69 6.89 7.44
CA PHE A 183 -10.64 8.20 6.78
C PHE A 183 -11.96 8.48 6.06
N VAL A 184 -12.24 9.76 5.82
CA VAL A 184 -13.42 10.23 5.08
C VAL A 184 -12.91 10.86 3.80
N PHE A 185 -13.42 10.42 2.63
CA PHE A 185 -13.31 11.24 1.42
C PHE A 185 -14.09 12.50 1.71
N SER A 186 -13.39 13.60 2.03
CA SER A 186 -14.03 14.88 2.36
C SER A 186 -15.11 15.21 1.32
N ASP A 187 -16.25 15.71 1.79
CA ASP A 187 -17.27 16.36 0.96
C ASP A 187 -16.68 17.65 0.36
N PHE A 188 -15.67 17.51 -0.50
CA PHE A 188 -15.32 18.58 -1.41
C PHE A 188 -16.45 18.63 -2.41
N ASP A 189 -17.38 19.54 -2.18
CA ASP A 189 -18.23 20.02 -3.25
C ASP A 189 -17.30 20.37 -4.42
N CYS A 190 -17.55 19.75 -5.57
CA CYS A 190 -16.86 20.10 -6.80
C CYS A 190 -17.32 21.48 -7.26
N GLU A 191 -17.35 22.50 -6.40
CA GLU A 191 -17.82 23.84 -6.69
C GLU A 191 -16.92 24.46 -7.77
N PHE A 192 -17.53 24.93 -8.83
CA PHE A 192 -16.89 25.84 -9.75
C PHE A 192 -17.70 27.13 -9.87
N VAL A 193 -16.96 28.22 -9.87
CA VAL A 193 -17.43 29.57 -10.19
C VAL A 193 -17.29 29.70 -11.71
N ASP A 194 -18.40 29.59 -12.43
CA ASP A 194 -18.45 30.00 -13.85
C ASP A 194 -18.78 31.51 -13.83
N GLU A 195 -17.78 32.36 -14.10
CA GLU A 195 -18.03 33.76 -14.45
C GLU A 195 -18.69 33.75 -15.83
N LEU A 196 -20.02 33.89 -15.87
CA LEU A 196 -20.73 34.09 -17.13
C LEU A 196 -20.18 35.37 -17.78
N GLU A 197 -19.92 35.32 -19.10
CA GLU A 197 -19.48 36.48 -19.88
C GLU A 197 -20.47 37.66 -19.82
N ASP A 198 -21.71 37.42 -19.37
CA ASP A 198 -22.69 38.42 -18.98
C ASP A 198 -22.81 38.44 -17.44
N GLY A 199 -22.14 39.40 -16.81
CA GLY A 199 -21.86 39.45 -15.37
C GLY A 199 -23.06 39.63 -14.44
N ASP A 200 -24.00 38.68 -14.41
CA ASP A 200 -25.18 38.78 -13.53
C ASP A 200 -25.38 37.63 -12.54
N TRP A 201 -24.84 36.41 -12.74
CA TRP A 201 -24.91 35.35 -11.70
C TRP A 201 -23.78 34.33 -11.78
N VAL A 202 -23.09 34.08 -10.66
CA VAL A 202 -22.16 32.95 -10.51
C VAL A 202 -22.98 31.66 -10.40
N THR A 203 -22.87 30.76 -11.38
CA THR A 203 -23.49 29.44 -11.25
C THR A 203 -22.50 28.51 -10.55
N VAL A 204 -22.75 28.19 -9.27
CA VAL A 204 -22.03 27.11 -8.58
C VAL A 204 -22.50 25.80 -9.18
N LEU A 205 -21.67 25.24 -10.04
CA LEU A 205 -21.89 23.89 -10.53
C LEU A 205 -21.03 23.00 -9.65
N GLY A 206 -21.67 22.08 -8.95
CA GLY A 206 -21.01 21.25 -7.94
C GLY A 206 -21.58 19.85 -8.00
N ARG A 207 -20.68 18.86 -8.05
CA ARG A 207 -21.05 17.49 -7.74
C ARG A 207 -20.72 17.24 -6.27
N SER A 208 -21.76 16.95 -5.47
CA SER A 208 -21.63 16.42 -4.12
C SER A 208 -21.43 14.90 -4.17
N PHE A 209 -20.61 14.40 -3.26
CA PHE A 209 -20.34 12.98 -3.03
C PHE A 209 -20.93 12.49 -1.70
N GLU A 210 -21.86 13.22 -1.07
CA GLU A 210 -22.52 12.82 0.18
C GLU A 210 -23.18 11.44 0.12
N LYS A 211 -23.66 11.07 -1.07
CA LYS A 211 -24.30 9.77 -1.32
C LYS A 211 -23.31 8.67 -1.64
N ALA A 212 -22.02 8.98 -1.76
CA ALA A 212 -21.02 8.03 -2.17
C ALA A 212 -20.90 6.91 -1.14
N CYS A 213 -20.78 5.68 -1.63
CA CYS A 213 -20.49 4.52 -0.80
C CYS A 213 -19.10 4.03 -1.16
N VAL A 214 -18.20 4.05 -0.18
CA VAL A 214 -16.81 3.60 -0.34
C VAL A 214 -16.60 2.36 0.52
N LEU A 215 -15.99 1.35 -0.09
CA LEU A 215 -15.76 0.04 0.52
C LEU A 215 -14.34 -0.41 0.25
N GLU A 216 -13.65 -0.91 1.25
CA GLU A 216 -12.36 -1.58 1.08
C GLU A 216 -12.52 -3.09 1.20
N ILE A 217 -11.98 -3.82 0.21
CA ILE A 217 -11.79 -5.26 0.27
C ILE A 217 -10.28 -5.51 0.36
N LYS A 218 -9.82 -6.03 1.50
CA LYS A 218 -8.42 -6.39 1.69
C LYS A 218 -8.05 -7.63 0.86
N ILE A 219 -6.91 -7.59 0.18
CA ILE A 219 -6.39 -8.71 -0.60
C ILE A 219 -5.66 -9.67 0.35
N GLY A 220 -6.45 -10.49 1.03
CA GLY A 220 -5.96 -11.50 1.96
C GLY A 220 -7.12 -12.22 2.66
N SER A 221 -7.21 -13.54 2.47
CA SER A 221 -8.24 -14.45 3.00
C SER A 221 -9.58 -14.49 2.24
N PHE A 222 -9.55 -15.08 1.04
CA PHE A 222 -10.71 -15.72 0.44
C PHE A 222 -10.46 -17.22 0.35
N SER A 223 -10.68 -17.94 1.45
CA SER A 223 -10.91 -19.38 1.32
C SER A 223 -12.24 -19.51 0.59
N SER A 224 -12.20 -19.97 -0.66
CA SER A 224 -13.39 -20.39 -1.39
C SER A 224 -14.12 -21.43 -0.53
N SER A 225 -15.19 -21.01 0.13
CA SER A 225 -16.16 -21.91 0.73
C SER A 225 -16.82 -22.69 -0.40
N ASN A 226 -16.42 -23.96 -0.50
CA ASN A 226 -17.22 -25.13 -0.87
C ASN A 226 -16.33 -26.17 -1.56
N LYS A 227 -16.00 -27.25 -0.83
CA LYS A 227 -16.49 -28.60 -1.13
C LYS A 227 -16.15 -29.59 -0.01
N ASP A 228 -17.20 -30.19 0.51
CA ASP A 228 -17.34 -31.58 0.95
C ASP A 228 -16.56 -32.08 2.17
N GLY A 229 -17.21 -31.92 3.33
CA GLY A 229 -17.57 -32.99 4.26
C GLY A 229 -16.55 -34.10 4.55
N GLN A 230 -15.98 -34.05 5.77
CA GLN A 230 -16.22 -35.13 6.74
C GLN A 230 -15.90 -34.67 8.17
N THR A 231 -16.95 -34.75 8.97
CA THR A 231 -17.01 -34.72 10.43
C THR A 231 -16.00 -35.68 11.04
N LEU A 232 -15.18 -35.23 12.00
CA LEU A 232 -14.92 -35.96 13.22
C LEU A 232 -14.66 -34.96 14.35
N THR A 233 -15.46 -35.12 15.40
CA THR A 233 -15.42 -34.46 16.70
C THR A 233 -14.07 -34.67 17.37
N ASP A 234 -13.62 -33.70 18.17
CA ASP A 234 -13.46 -33.94 19.61
C ASP A 234 -13.28 -32.65 20.41
N GLN A 235 -14.01 -32.60 21.51
CA GLN A 235 -13.91 -31.62 22.57
C GLN A 235 -12.67 -31.93 23.41
N SER A 236 -11.83 -30.93 23.70
CA SER A 236 -11.28 -30.71 25.04
C SER A 236 -10.47 -29.42 25.03
N GLY A 237 -10.79 -28.51 25.95
CA GLY A 237 -9.90 -27.41 26.28
C GLY A 237 -8.58 -27.94 26.81
N ASN A 238 -7.47 -27.33 26.38
CA ASN A 238 -6.33 -27.08 27.23
C ASN A 238 -5.40 -26.05 26.59
N LEU A 239 -4.94 -25.15 27.45
CA LEU A 239 -3.90 -24.16 27.23
C LEU A 239 -2.58 -24.89 26.93
N GLU A 240 -2.15 -24.94 25.67
CA GLU A 240 -0.85 -25.51 25.31
C GLU A 240 0.13 -24.44 24.78
N LYS A 241 1.20 -24.27 25.57
CA LYS A 241 2.49 -23.72 25.18
C LYS A 241 2.97 -24.41 23.89
N VAL A 242 3.13 -23.66 22.80
CA VAL A 242 3.80 -24.19 21.61
C VAL A 242 5.31 -24.19 21.85
N HIS A 243 5.83 -25.40 21.95
CA HIS A 243 7.24 -25.76 22.02
C HIS A 243 7.98 -25.30 20.75
N ILE A 244 8.95 -24.40 20.92
CA ILE A 244 9.98 -24.11 19.92
C ILE A 244 10.88 -25.34 19.84
N LYS A 245 10.95 -25.99 18.67
CA LYS A 245 11.94 -27.04 18.44
C LYS A 245 13.31 -26.40 18.22
N ASP A 246 14.22 -26.75 19.13
CA ASP A 246 15.62 -26.36 19.23
C ASP A 246 16.43 -26.51 17.94
N VAL A 247 17.27 -25.51 17.69
CA VAL A 247 18.66 -25.74 17.26
C VAL A 247 19.56 -24.95 18.23
N SER A 248 20.11 -25.67 19.21
CA SER A 248 21.05 -25.17 20.20
C SER A 248 22.41 -24.84 19.56
N TYR A 249 22.83 -23.58 19.64
CA TYR A 249 24.23 -23.19 19.82
C TYR A 249 24.29 -22.19 20.96
N ASP A 250 25.03 -22.54 22.02
CA ASP A 250 25.26 -21.73 23.21
C ASP A 250 26.18 -20.55 22.85
N VAL A 251 25.59 -19.51 22.26
CA VAL A 251 26.26 -18.24 21.95
C VAL A 251 25.55 -17.17 22.76
N ASN A 252 26.26 -16.56 23.71
CA ASN A 252 25.77 -15.38 24.42
C ASN A 252 25.74 -14.21 23.43
N LEU A 253 24.61 -14.08 22.72
CA LEU A 253 24.38 -13.05 21.70
C LEU A 253 24.22 -11.63 22.29
N GLY A 254 24.21 -11.49 23.62
CA GLY A 254 24.05 -10.23 24.32
C GLY A 254 22.58 -9.85 24.53
N GLY A 255 22.22 -9.46 25.75
CA GLY A 255 20.83 -9.17 26.13
C GLY A 255 20.22 -7.98 25.38
N SER A 256 21.01 -6.92 25.14
CA SER A 256 20.54 -5.74 24.39
C SER A 256 20.21 -6.06 22.94
N PHE A 257 21.04 -6.88 22.28
CA PHE A 257 20.81 -7.32 20.90
C PHE A 257 19.60 -8.26 20.78
N ILE A 258 19.44 -9.22 21.69
CA ILE A 258 18.25 -10.10 21.68
C ILE A 258 16.97 -9.29 21.87
N ALA A 259 16.97 -8.30 22.77
CA ALA A 259 15.83 -7.40 22.96
C ALA A 259 15.54 -6.60 21.68
N LEU A 260 16.58 -6.07 21.02
CA LEU A 260 16.47 -5.34 19.75
C LEU A 260 15.85 -6.20 18.64
N VAL A 261 16.37 -7.42 18.43
CA VAL A 261 15.86 -8.33 17.40
C VAL A 261 14.45 -8.82 17.71
N SER A 262 14.12 -9.04 18.99
CA SER A 262 12.77 -9.45 19.40
C SER A 262 11.74 -8.33 19.27
N ALA A 263 12.19 -7.07 19.25
CA ALA A 263 11.32 -5.92 19.02
C ALA A 263 10.92 -5.77 17.54
N LEU A 264 11.68 -6.36 16.62
CA LEU A 264 11.29 -6.47 15.21
C LEU A 264 10.12 -7.44 15.07
N ARG A 265 9.17 -7.02 14.25
CA ARG A 265 8.02 -7.86 13.92
C ARG A 265 8.45 -9.02 13.02
N SER A 266 8.02 -10.22 13.38
CA SER A 266 8.34 -11.44 12.65
C SER A 266 7.82 -11.41 11.20
N TRP A 267 8.57 -12.07 10.33
CA TRP A 267 8.19 -12.35 8.96
C TRP A 267 7.39 -13.66 8.87
N SER A 268 6.27 -13.78 9.59
CA SER A 268 5.41 -14.98 9.50
C SER A 268 4.45 -14.89 8.31
N SER A 269 4.13 -16.04 7.72
CA SER A 269 3.21 -16.18 6.58
C SER A 269 1.73 -15.88 6.94
N PHE A 270 1.42 -15.70 8.22
CA PHE A 270 0.07 -15.52 8.76
C PHE A 270 -0.14 -14.16 9.45
N ASP A 271 0.85 -13.25 9.40
CA ASP A 271 0.74 -11.91 9.97
C ASP A 271 0.16 -10.91 8.95
N VAL A 272 -1.16 -10.69 9.06
CA VAL A 272 -2.03 -9.95 8.12
C VAL A 272 -2.13 -8.44 8.45
N GLU A 273 -1.28 -7.89 9.32
CA GLU A 273 -1.19 -6.43 9.51
C GLU A 273 0.05 -5.85 8.82
N GLU A 274 -0.12 -4.64 8.28
CA GLU A 274 0.96 -3.74 7.87
C GLU A 274 1.85 -3.44 9.07
N ALA A 275 2.96 -4.16 9.15
CA ALA A 275 4.08 -3.73 9.95
C ALA A 275 4.74 -2.58 9.21
N GLU A 276 4.90 -1.42 9.87
CA GLU A 276 5.76 -0.38 9.34
C GLU A 276 7.13 -0.98 8.99
N LEU A 277 7.71 -0.57 7.87
CA LEU A 277 9.01 -1.09 7.44
C LEU A 277 10.11 -0.18 7.96
N VAL A 278 11.21 -0.78 8.37
CA VAL A 278 12.45 -0.06 8.67
C VAL A 278 13.54 -0.62 7.76
N ASN A 279 14.13 0.26 6.95
CA ASN A 279 15.23 -0.10 6.07
C ASN A 279 16.56 0.04 6.82
N PHE A 280 17.37 -1.00 6.77
CA PHE A 280 18.71 -1.01 7.35
C PHE A 280 19.75 -0.75 6.27
N ASP A 281 20.60 0.25 6.48
CA ASP A 281 21.80 0.48 5.68
C ASP A 281 23.00 -0.29 6.24
N THR A 282 24.10 -0.35 5.48
CA THR A 282 25.30 -1.14 5.84
C THR A 282 25.86 -0.72 7.21
N THR A 283 25.90 0.58 7.48
CA THR A 283 26.46 1.12 8.74
C THR A 283 25.63 0.73 9.95
N THR A 284 24.30 0.82 9.85
CA THR A 284 23.40 0.41 10.94
C THR A 284 23.52 -1.08 11.22
N LEU A 285 23.59 -1.92 10.18
CA LEU A 285 23.77 -3.37 10.33
C LEU A 285 25.08 -3.70 11.07
N VAL A 286 26.18 -3.05 10.69
CA VAL A 286 27.50 -3.22 11.35
C VAL A 286 27.44 -2.80 12.81
N ALA A 287 26.83 -1.64 13.11
CA ALA A 287 26.74 -1.13 14.46
C ALA A 287 25.91 -2.06 15.37
N VAL A 288 24.76 -2.54 14.92
CA VAL A 288 23.88 -3.48 15.67
C VAL A 288 24.61 -4.77 16.08
N VAL A 289 25.47 -5.30 15.20
CA VAL A 289 26.18 -6.57 15.49
C VAL A 289 27.56 -6.38 16.10
N SER A 290 28.04 -5.14 16.23
CA SER A 290 29.39 -4.81 16.72
C SER A 290 29.60 -5.26 18.15
N GLY A 291 30.83 -5.64 18.49
CA GLY A 291 31.21 -5.94 19.87
C GLY A 291 31.04 -4.73 20.81
N ILE A 292 31.22 -3.50 20.30
CA ILE A 292 31.12 -2.25 21.09
C ILE A 292 29.70 -2.11 21.65
N SER A 293 28.68 -2.18 20.80
CA SER A 293 27.26 -2.06 21.17
C SER A 293 26.68 -3.28 21.91
N ASN A 294 27.49 -4.34 22.05
CA ASN A 294 27.10 -5.63 22.64
C ASN A 294 27.90 -5.99 23.90
N GLY A 295 28.29 -4.97 24.69
CA GLY A 295 28.96 -5.18 25.98
C GLY A 295 30.47 -5.42 25.88
N GLY A 296 31.08 -5.16 24.73
CA GLY A 296 32.54 -5.24 24.55
C GLY A 296 33.31 -4.06 25.16
N ILE A 297 32.62 -3.00 25.59
CA ILE A 297 33.22 -1.78 26.14
C ILE A 297 34.10 -2.08 27.35
N ASP A 298 33.61 -2.83 28.33
CA ASP A 298 34.36 -3.10 29.57
C ASP A 298 35.68 -3.82 29.28
N ARG A 299 35.67 -4.74 28.31
CA ARG A 299 36.88 -5.44 27.87
C ARG A 299 37.85 -4.49 27.16
N ILE A 300 37.34 -3.56 26.35
CA ILE A 300 38.17 -2.57 25.66
C ILE A 300 38.80 -1.63 26.69
N LEU A 301 38.02 -1.10 27.64
CA LEU A 301 38.51 -0.21 28.69
C LEU A 301 39.47 -0.89 29.68
N ALA A 302 39.32 -2.20 29.90
CA ALA A 302 40.26 -3.00 30.68
C ALA A 302 41.55 -3.34 29.91
N THR A 303 41.59 -3.18 28.59
CA THR A 303 42.79 -3.46 27.79
C THR A 303 43.74 -2.26 27.83
N PRO A 304 45.06 -2.46 28.08
CA PRO A 304 46.01 -1.36 28.10
C PRO A 304 46.04 -0.58 26.78
N GLU A 305 46.12 0.75 26.86
CA GLU A 305 46.16 1.64 25.69
C GLU A 305 47.26 1.28 24.68
N SER A 306 48.44 0.90 25.17
CA SER A 306 49.56 0.48 24.30
C SER A 306 49.22 -0.74 23.44
N GLU A 307 48.45 -1.68 23.99
CA GLU A 307 47.96 -2.85 23.27
C GLU A 307 46.89 -2.46 22.25
N LEU A 308 45.93 -1.60 22.64
CA LEU A 308 44.89 -1.09 21.73
C LEU A 308 45.48 -0.28 20.57
N ARG A 309 46.46 0.60 20.81
CA ARG A 309 47.16 1.36 19.76
C ARG A 309 47.94 0.46 18.81
N ASN A 310 48.51 -0.64 19.32
CA ASN A 310 49.18 -1.63 18.47
C ASN A 310 48.18 -2.47 17.65
N ARG A 311 46.99 -2.73 18.20
CA ARG A 311 45.94 -3.51 17.54
C ARG A 311 45.16 -2.71 16.49
N PHE A 312 44.94 -1.43 16.75
CA PHE A 312 44.18 -0.49 15.90
C PHE A 312 45.10 0.62 15.36
N LYS A 313 46.20 0.25 14.69
CA LYS A 313 47.19 1.20 14.18
C LYS A 313 46.53 2.21 13.23
N GLY A 314 46.66 3.50 13.56
CA GLY A 314 46.06 4.60 12.79
C GLY A 314 44.58 4.88 13.08
N ASN A 315 43.87 3.96 13.75
CA ASN A 315 42.42 4.05 14.01
C ASN A 315 42.06 4.07 15.50
N TYR A 316 43.05 4.14 16.40
CA TYR A 316 42.83 4.13 17.85
C TYR A 316 41.88 5.26 18.30
N GLU A 317 42.12 6.50 17.88
CA GLU A 317 41.30 7.64 18.31
C GLU A 317 39.85 7.51 17.81
N PHE A 318 39.67 6.99 16.59
CA PHE A 318 38.35 6.69 16.05
C PHE A 318 37.65 5.60 16.87
N MET A 319 38.34 4.51 17.17
CA MET A 319 37.79 3.39 17.95
C MET A 319 37.38 3.82 19.37
N ILE A 320 38.24 4.58 20.07
CA ILE A 320 37.90 5.14 21.39
C ILE A 320 36.76 6.14 21.30
N GLY A 321 36.70 6.95 20.24
CA GLY A 321 35.55 7.83 19.98
C GLY A 321 34.23 7.06 19.87
N GLN A 322 34.22 5.91 19.18
CA GLN A 322 33.04 5.04 19.11
C GLN A 322 32.68 4.43 20.48
N VAL A 323 33.67 4.06 21.30
CA VAL A 323 33.44 3.57 22.67
C VAL A 323 32.79 4.64 23.53
N ASN A 324 33.32 5.86 23.52
CA ASN A 324 32.76 6.98 24.29
C ASN A 324 31.34 7.32 23.82
N SER A 325 31.10 7.36 22.51
CA SER A 325 29.77 7.60 21.95
C SER A 325 28.75 6.55 22.39
N GLU A 326 29.12 5.26 22.39
CA GLU A 326 28.22 4.18 22.83
C GLU A 326 27.96 4.22 24.34
N MET A 327 28.91 4.68 25.16
CA MET A 327 28.68 4.88 26.60
C MET A 327 27.68 5.99 26.89
N GLU A 328 27.74 7.10 26.13
CA GLU A 328 26.82 8.23 26.28
C GLU A 328 25.44 7.91 25.71
N ASN A 329 25.40 7.38 24.48
CA ASN A 329 24.18 7.12 23.72
C ASN A 329 24.23 5.71 23.11
N PRO A 330 23.81 4.67 23.86
CA PRO A 330 23.86 3.30 23.39
C PRO A 330 22.96 3.08 22.16
N ILE A 331 23.53 2.62 21.04
CA ILE A 331 22.82 2.61 19.76
C ILE A 331 21.60 1.69 19.77
N HIS A 332 21.65 0.58 20.51
CA HIS A 332 20.50 -0.31 20.64
C HIS A 332 19.31 0.37 21.34
N LYS A 333 19.56 1.32 22.25
CA LYS A 333 18.49 2.08 22.89
C LYS A 333 17.91 3.13 21.95
N GLU A 334 18.75 3.78 21.14
CA GLU A 334 18.30 4.76 20.16
C GLU A 334 17.49 4.14 19.02
N LEU A 335 17.89 2.94 18.57
CA LEU A 335 17.20 2.22 17.50
C LEU A 335 15.89 1.58 17.97
N MET A 336 15.77 1.23 19.26
CA MET A 336 14.58 0.55 19.82
C MET A 336 13.24 1.22 19.44
N PRO A 337 13.01 2.53 19.66
CA PRO A 337 11.75 3.17 19.28
C PRO A 337 11.51 3.21 17.77
N VAL A 338 12.58 3.16 16.96
CA VAL A 338 12.48 3.19 15.49
C VAL A 338 12.10 1.82 14.93
N ILE A 339 12.52 0.72 15.56
CA ILE A 339 12.32 -0.64 15.07
C ILE A 339 11.12 -1.37 15.70
N LEU A 340 10.60 -0.87 16.83
CA LEU A 340 9.57 -1.54 17.60
C LEU A 340 8.33 -1.84 16.75
N GLN A 341 7.94 -3.12 16.68
CA GLN A 341 6.81 -3.63 15.89
C GLN A 341 6.91 -3.40 14.37
N LYS A 342 8.10 -3.00 13.89
CA LYS A 342 8.40 -2.81 12.46
C LYS A 342 9.02 -4.06 11.87
N ARG A 343 8.82 -4.28 10.57
CA ARG A 343 9.52 -5.33 9.81
C ARG A 343 10.79 -4.74 9.22
N GLY A 344 11.90 -5.43 9.44
CA GLY A 344 13.21 -4.98 8.96
C GLY A 344 13.47 -5.42 7.53
N ILE A 345 13.72 -4.46 6.63
CA ILE A 345 14.12 -4.73 5.25
C ILE A 345 15.56 -4.30 5.01
N VAL A 346 16.22 -4.94 4.05
CA VAL A 346 17.57 -4.59 3.62
C VAL A 346 17.70 -4.80 2.11
N CYS A 347 18.29 -3.83 1.41
CA CYS A 347 18.58 -3.98 -0.01
C CYS A 347 19.57 -5.15 -0.24
N GLU A 348 19.41 -5.91 -1.32
CA GLU A 348 20.29 -7.04 -1.63
C GLU A 348 21.77 -6.64 -1.75
N SER A 349 22.04 -5.46 -2.32
CA SER A 349 23.40 -4.89 -2.40
C SER A 349 23.98 -4.60 -1.01
N VAL A 350 23.18 -4.02 -0.12
CA VAL A 350 23.56 -3.71 1.28
C VAL A 350 23.77 -5.01 2.07
N CYS A 351 22.89 -5.99 1.88
CA CYS A 351 23.00 -7.30 2.51
C CYS A 351 24.31 -8.01 2.10
N SER A 352 24.64 -7.97 0.80
CA SER A 352 25.88 -8.55 0.26
C SER A 352 27.13 -7.86 0.82
N GLU A 353 27.15 -6.52 0.81
CA GLU A 353 28.25 -5.72 1.37
C GLU A 353 28.44 -6.00 2.87
N PHE A 354 27.34 -6.01 3.64
CA PHE A 354 27.37 -6.30 5.07
C PHE A 354 27.92 -7.70 5.37
N GLN A 355 27.49 -8.72 4.62
CA GLN A 355 27.99 -10.08 4.78
C GLN A 355 29.49 -10.18 4.48
N GLU A 356 29.98 -9.48 3.45
CA GLU A 356 31.40 -9.41 3.13
C GLU A 356 32.21 -8.75 4.26
N LEU A 357 31.75 -7.60 4.77
CA LEU A 357 32.38 -6.89 5.89
C LEU A 357 32.46 -7.76 7.16
N VAL A 358 31.37 -8.42 7.54
CA VAL A 358 31.36 -9.30 8.71
C VAL A 358 32.22 -10.54 8.50
N SER A 359 32.30 -11.07 7.27
CA SER A 359 33.19 -12.18 6.94
C SER A 359 34.66 -11.81 7.13
N MET A 360 35.07 -10.65 6.60
CA MET A 360 36.44 -10.16 6.64
C MET A 360 36.86 -9.67 8.04
N CYS A 361 36.02 -8.88 8.70
CA CYS A 361 36.40 -8.12 9.89
C CYS A 361 35.75 -8.62 11.19
N GLY A 362 34.67 -9.41 11.12
CA GLY A 362 33.91 -9.85 12.28
C GLY A 362 34.54 -11.01 13.05
N GLY A 363 34.51 -10.93 14.38
CA GLY A 363 34.83 -12.04 15.27
C GLY A 363 33.70 -13.09 15.34
N PRO A 364 33.90 -14.19 16.08
CA PRO A 364 32.90 -15.26 16.20
C PRO A 364 31.52 -14.78 16.70
N ASN A 365 31.52 -13.81 17.62
CA ASN A 365 30.29 -13.28 18.20
C ASN A 365 29.57 -12.34 17.23
N GLU A 366 30.30 -11.47 16.52
CA GLU A 366 29.76 -10.58 15.49
C GLU A 366 29.16 -11.40 14.33
N LYS A 367 29.85 -12.47 13.90
CA LYS A 367 29.37 -13.40 12.87
C LYS A 367 28.09 -14.12 13.30
N SER A 368 28.02 -14.55 14.56
CA SER A 368 26.84 -15.21 15.11
C SER A 368 25.64 -14.26 15.21
N ARG A 369 25.86 -13.02 15.67
CA ARG A 369 24.83 -11.98 15.70
C ARG A 369 24.36 -11.61 14.30
N ALA A 370 25.27 -11.43 13.33
CA ALA A 370 24.90 -11.14 11.95
C ALA A 370 24.01 -12.24 11.34
N LYS A 371 24.40 -13.52 11.52
CA LYS A 371 23.58 -14.66 11.06
C LYS A 371 22.21 -14.69 11.74
N HIS A 372 22.14 -14.37 13.03
CA HIS A 372 20.87 -14.32 13.74
C HIS A 372 19.99 -13.16 13.25
N PHE A 373 20.58 -11.98 13.08
CA PHE A 373 19.86 -10.77 12.70
C PHE A 373 19.27 -10.88 11.29
N LEU A 374 20.06 -11.36 10.33
CA LEU A 374 19.62 -11.52 8.93
C LEU A 374 18.44 -12.48 8.75
N LYS A 375 18.23 -13.44 9.66
CA LYS A 375 17.03 -14.31 9.63
C LYS A 375 15.72 -13.54 9.87
N HIS A 376 15.82 -12.35 10.47
CA HIS A 376 14.70 -11.49 10.83
C HIS A 376 14.56 -10.30 9.86
N LEU A 377 15.40 -10.23 8.83
CA LEU A 377 15.36 -9.21 7.79
C LEU A 377 14.94 -9.83 6.46
N ARG A 378 14.39 -9.02 5.56
CA ARG A 378 14.12 -9.41 4.16
C ARG A 378 14.78 -8.51 3.14
#